data_AF-A0A8J3P703-F1
#
_entry.id   AF-A0A8J3P703-F1
#
_cell.length_a   1.000
_cell.length_b   1.000
_cell.length_c   1.000
_cell.angle_alpha   90.00
_cell.angle_beta   90.00
_cell.angle_gamma   90.00
#
_symmetry.space_group_name_H-M   'P 1'
#
loop_
_entity.id
_entity.type
_entity.pdbx_description
1 polymer ?
#
loop_
_entity_poly.entity_id
_entity_poly.type
_entity_poly.pdbx_seq_one_letter_code
_entity_poly.pdbx_strand_id
1 'polypeptide(L)'
;MTATCAFDGSPLTAAPLNSQLAGVLAGLVFAGMIVLISVQPEPSRLPSGVEPGRRTEALVLLVGSFLALLMAAFLFGVASGDTSCARGRTVVLAAGGLLGLGVLSMFGGLCWLIDQYDHESRRATRVTLFATYFVGFIVIFYLSATVRGYVDDVGAELARRRPDWLPTVINHYYLPVLEGITLLLLLRSLAGQYVRRPRTETSEITVLVTAYVYIAGVMIAGVVAVQATQLDPARPITPGYFTFATLTSIGAPALALVMQLLALPTGRSVSVAPQGGDAGQPRPAR
;
A
#
# COMPACT_ATOMS: atom_id res chain seq x y z
N MET A 1 27.43 21.18 -15.78
CA MET A 1 27.98 19.83 -15.98
C MET A 1 26.93 18.86 -15.50
N THR A 2 26.26 18.14 -16.40
CA THR A 2 25.32 17.07 -16.05
C THR A 2 26.15 15.88 -15.57
N ALA A 3 26.14 15.62 -14.26
CA ALA A 3 26.74 14.42 -13.70
C ALA A 3 26.00 13.20 -14.28
N THR A 4 26.70 12.37 -15.05
CA THR A 4 26.17 11.08 -15.51
C THR A 4 26.12 10.13 -14.31
N CYS A 5 25.05 9.33 -14.21
CA CYS A 5 24.87 8.47 -13.05
C CYS A 5 25.89 7.33 -13.14
N ALA A 6 26.85 7.29 -12.22
CA ALA A 6 27.69 6.12 -12.05
C ALA A 6 26.82 4.92 -11.65
N PHE A 7 27.08 3.78 -12.26
CA PHE A 7 26.31 2.53 -12.17
C PHE A 7 26.51 1.78 -10.84
N ASP A 8 26.61 2.49 -9.72
CA ASP A 8 27.03 1.91 -8.42
C ASP A 8 25.85 1.34 -7.61
N GLY A 9 25.04 0.46 -8.22
CA GLY A 9 23.95 -0.23 -7.51
C GLY A 9 22.81 0.67 -7.04
N SER A 10 22.65 1.85 -7.67
CA SER A 10 21.61 2.81 -7.31
C SER A 10 20.20 2.29 -7.66
N PRO A 11 19.13 2.73 -6.96
CA PRO A 11 17.73 2.36 -7.26
C PRO A 11 17.32 2.59 -8.72
N LEU A 12 18.02 3.46 -9.43
CA LEU A 12 17.81 3.77 -10.84
C LEU A 12 18.16 2.58 -11.75
N THR A 13 19.18 1.79 -11.42
CA THR A 13 19.56 0.61 -12.21
C THR A 13 18.53 -0.51 -12.11
N ALA A 14 17.77 -0.55 -11.00
CA ALA A 14 16.67 -1.49 -10.80
C ALA A 14 15.36 -1.02 -11.46
N ALA A 15 15.27 0.22 -11.96
CA ALA A 15 14.03 0.77 -12.51
C ALA A 15 13.41 -0.08 -13.64
N PRO A 16 14.15 -0.60 -14.64
CA PRO A 16 13.57 -1.48 -15.66
C PRO A 16 12.93 -2.75 -15.08
N LEU A 17 13.60 -3.40 -14.12
CA LEU A 17 13.09 -4.60 -13.46
C LEU A 17 11.84 -4.29 -12.62
N ASN A 18 11.86 -3.18 -11.89
CA ASN A 18 10.72 -2.73 -11.11
C ASN A 18 9.52 -2.34 -11.98
N SER A 19 9.76 -1.77 -13.17
CA SER A 19 8.71 -1.50 -14.15
C SER A 19 8.02 -2.78 -14.62
N GLN A 20 8.81 -3.80 -14.97
CA GLN A 20 8.28 -5.11 -15.38
C GLN A 20 7.52 -5.79 -14.24
N LEU A 21 8.08 -5.82 -13.03
CA LEU A 21 7.42 -6.38 -11.86
C LEU A 21 6.07 -5.70 -11.60
N ALA A 22 6.03 -4.37 -11.61
CA ALA A 22 4.81 -3.59 -11.44
C ALA A 22 3.76 -3.93 -12.51
N GLY A 23 4.17 -4.06 -13.77
CA GLY A 23 3.30 -4.45 -14.88
C GLY A 23 2.72 -5.87 -14.72
N VAL A 24 3.54 -6.84 -14.32
CA VAL A 24 3.08 -8.22 -14.06
C VAL A 24 2.07 -8.26 -12.91
N LEU A 25 2.36 -7.54 -11.82
CA LEU A 25 1.44 -7.45 -10.68
C LEU A 25 0.13 -6.77 -11.09
N ALA A 26 0.18 -5.68 -11.87
CA ALA A 26 -1.02 -5.03 -12.40
C ALA A 26 -1.85 -6.00 -13.27
N GLY A 27 -1.21 -6.76 -14.15
CA GLY A 27 -1.89 -7.77 -14.96
C GLY A 27 -2.55 -8.87 -14.13
N LEU A 28 -1.90 -9.32 -13.06
CA LEU A 28 -2.46 -10.30 -12.12
C LEU A 28 -3.66 -9.73 -11.36
N VAL A 29 -3.57 -8.50 -10.85
CA VAL A 29 -4.70 -7.81 -10.21
C VAL A 29 -5.85 -7.67 -11.18
N PHE A 30 -5.59 -7.30 -12.44
CA PHE A 30 -6.60 -7.21 -13.49
C PHE A 30 -7.29 -8.55 -13.76
N ALA A 31 -6.53 -9.63 -13.90
CA ALA A 31 -7.10 -10.96 -14.05
C ALA A 31 -7.98 -11.35 -12.84
N GLY A 32 -7.51 -11.05 -11.62
CA GLY A 32 -8.29 -11.27 -10.39
C GLY A 32 -9.60 -10.48 -10.36
N MET A 33 -9.60 -9.23 -10.82
CA MET A 33 -10.82 -8.41 -10.95
C MET A 33 -11.80 -9.02 -11.95
N ILE A 34 -11.33 -9.52 -13.10
CA ILE A 34 -12.20 -10.18 -14.10
C ILE A 34 -12.82 -11.44 -13.51
N VAL A 35 -12.03 -12.32 -12.89
CA VAL A 35 -12.55 -13.52 -12.21
C VAL A 35 -13.60 -13.14 -11.17
N LEU A 36 -13.32 -12.08 -10.40
CA LEU A 36 -14.26 -11.57 -9.41
C LEU A 36 -15.54 -11.06 -10.01
N ILE A 37 -15.54 -10.43 -11.17
CA ILE A 37 -16.76 -9.94 -11.81
C ILE A 37 -17.51 -11.11 -12.47
N SER A 38 -16.79 -12.09 -13.04
CA SER A 38 -17.35 -13.23 -13.74
C SER A 38 -18.05 -14.25 -12.83
N VAL A 39 -17.57 -14.46 -11.61
CA VAL A 39 -18.19 -15.40 -10.66
C VAL A 39 -19.41 -14.73 -10.03
N GLN A 40 -20.56 -14.75 -10.69
CA GLN A 40 -21.81 -14.33 -10.03
C GLN A 40 -22.21 -15.38 -8.98
N PRO A 41 -22.29 -15.04 -7.69
CA PRO A 41 -22.77 -15.98 -6.69
C PRO A 41 -24.25 -16.27 -6.95
N GLU A 42 -24.61 -17.55 -7.01
CA GLU A 42 -26.01 -17.96 -7.12
C GLU A 42 -26.79 -17.41 -5.91
N PRO A 43 -27.89 -16.66 -6.11
CA PRO A 43 -28.67 -16.04 -5.04
C PRO A 43 -29.24 -17.05 -4.04
N SER A 44 -29.35 -18.32 -4.44
CA SER A 44 -29.90 -19.43 -3.66
C SER A 44 -28.91 -20.08 -2.67
N ARG A 45 -27.61 -19.77 -2.73
CA ARG A 45 -26.57 -20.34 -1.83
C ARG A 45 -25.93 -19.32 -0.90
N LEU A 46 -26.33 -18.06 -0.95
CA LEU A 46 -25.84 -17.06 0.00
C LEU A 46 -26.43 -17.37 1.38
N PRO A 47 -25.60 -17.71 2.38
CA PRO A 47 -26.10 -17.82 3.75
C PRO A 47 -26.72 -16.47 4.13
N SER A 48 -27.95 -16.54 4.66
CA SER A 48 -28.75 -15.40 5.08
C SER A 48 -27.97 -14.50 6.03
N GLY A 49 -27.34 -13.46 5.50
CA GLY A 49 -26.51 -12.52 6.28
C GLY A 49 -25.27 -11.96 5.59
N VAL A 50 -24.94 -12.37 4.35
CA VAL A 50 -23.87 -11.72 3.57
C VAL A 50 -24.41 -10.46 2.89
N GLU A 51 -24.03 -9.30 3.38
CA GLU A 51 -24.42 -8.01 2.80
C GLU A 51 -23.73 -7.76 1.46
N PRO A 52 -24.45 -7.31 0.41
CA PRO A 52 -23.89 -7.08 -0.92
C PRO A 52 -22.83 -5.98 -0.99
N GLY A 53 -22.70 -5.12 0.03
CA GLY A 53 -21.74 -4.00 0.03
C GLY A 53 -20.27 -4.40 0.08
N ARG A 54 -19.94 -5.53 0.72
CA ARG A 54 -18.53 -5.92 0.98
C ARG A 54 -17.74 -6.34 -0.26
N ARG A 55 -18.42 -6.84 -1.30
CA ARG A 55 -17.75 -7.23 -2.55
C ARG A 55 -17.27 -5.99 -3.32
N THR A 56 -18.05 -4.91 -3.25
CA THR A 56 -17.70 -3.62 -3.83
C THR A 56 -16.43 -3.06 -3.21
N GLU A 57 -16.22 -3.24 -1.90
CA GLU A 57 -15.01 -2.78 -1.20
C GLU A 57 -13.73 -3.47 -1.68
N ALA A 58 -13.77 -4.81 -1.78
CA ALA A 58 -12.64 -5.59 -2.30
C ALA A 58 -12.31 -5.19 -3.75
N LEU A 59 -13.34 -5.00 -4.58
CA LEU A 59 -13.18 -4.56 -5.96
C LEU A 59 -12.56 -3.17 -6.04
N VAL A 60 -13.01 -2.25 -5.20
CA VAL A 60 -12.50 -0.87 -5.14
C VAL A 60 -11.01 -0.87 -4.73
N LEU A 61 -10.61 -1.67 -3.73
CA LEU A 61 -9.18 -1.83 -3.38
C LEU A 61 -8.34 -2.39 -4.55
N LEU A 62 -8.88 -3.36 -5.29
CA LEU A 62 -8.18 -3.94 -6.44
C LEU A 62 -8.07 -2.96 -7.62
N VAL A 63 -9.09 -2.14 -7.87
CA VAL A 63 -9.03 -1.08 -8.90
C VAL A 63 -7.98 -0.03 -8.52
N GLY A 64 -7.98 0.41 -7.25
CA GLY A 64 -6.95 1.33 -6.74
C GLY A 64 -5.55 0.73 -6.88
N SER A 65 -5.38 -0.55 -6.53
CA SER A 65 -4.14 -1.29 -6.70
C SER A 65 -3.68 -1.34 -8.16
N PHE A 66 -4.58 -1.69 -9.08
CA PHE A 66 -4.30 -1.77 -10.51
C PHE A 66 -3.78 -0.43 -11.06
N LEU A 67 -4.47 0.67 -10.76
CA LEU A 67 -4.07 2.00 -11.22
C LEU A 67 -2.72 2.41 -10.63
N ALA A 68 -2.49 2.17 -9.34
CA ALA A 68 -1.22 2.47 -8.70
C ALA A 68 -0.06 1.67 -9.30
N LEU A 69 -0.24 0.36 -9.53
CA LEU A 69 0.77 -0.52 -10.13
C LEU A 69 1.05 -0.16 -11.59
N LEU A 70 0.02 0.14 -12.39
CA LEU A 70 0.17 0.56 -13.77
C LEU A 70 0.99 1.87 -13.87
N MET A 71 0.72 2.80 -12.96
CA MET A 71 1.40 4.08 -12.91
C MET A 71 2.82 3.96 -12.35
N ALA A 72 3.04 3.09 -11.37
CA ALA A 72 4.39 2.72 -10.95
C ALA A 72 5.19 2.13 -12.13
N ALA A 73 4.60 1.19 -12.89
CA ALA A 73 5.23 0.59 -14.06
C ALA A 73 5.64 1.66 -15.09
N PHE A 74 4.72 2.58 -15.40
CA PHE A 74 4.98 3.71 -16.29
C PHE A 74 6.11 4.61 -15.78
N LEU A 75 6.06 5.07 -14.52
CA LEU A 75 7.06 5.97 -13.95
C LEU A 75 8.44 5.32 -13.86
N PHE A 76 8.53 4.03 -13.51
CA PHE A 76 9.81 3.30 -13.56
C PHE A 76 10.36 3.19 -14.99
N GLY A 77 9.49 3.00 -15.98
CA GLY A 77 9.86 3.04 -17.40
C GLY A 77 10.44 4.41 -17.80
N VAL A 78 9.75 5.50 -17.43
CA VAL A 78 10.23 6.87 -17.66
C VAL A 78 11.57 7.11 -16.97
N ALA A 79 11.72 6.71 -15.71
CA ALA A 79 12.95 6.90 -14.96
C ALA A 79 14.15 6.15 -15.57
N SER A 80 13.92 4.97 -16.18
CA SER A 80 14.98 4.20 -16.81
C SER A 80 15.57 4.85 -18.07
N GLY A 81 14.82 5.74 -18.71
CA GLY A 81 15.25 6.50 -19.89
C GLY A 81 15.77 7.91 -19.58
N ASP A 82 15.82 8.30 -18.31
CA ASP A 82 16.23 9.66 -17.92
C ASP A 82 17.75 9.78 -17.90
N THR A 83 18.27 10.89 -18.42
CA THR A 83 19.70 11.19 -18.45
C THR A 83 20.16 12.01 -17.25
N SER A 84 19.23 12.61 -16.50
CA SER A 84 19.52 13.38 -15.29
C SER A 84 19.31 12.53 -14.03
N CYS A 85 20.37 12.35 -13.23
CA CYS A 85 20.31 11.51 -12.03
C CYS A 85 19.33 12.01 -10.98
N ALA A 86 19.36 13.31 -10.70
CA ALA A 86 18.47 13.90 -9.71
C ALA A 86 17.01 13.70 -10.11
N ARG A 87 16.70 13.92 -11.40
CA ARG A 87 15.36 13.73 -11.96
C ARG A 87 14.96 12.25 -11.93
N GLY A 88 15.77 11.35 -12.47
CA GLY A 88 15.50 9.92 -12.46
C GLY A 88 15.24 9.39 -11.04
N ARG A 89 16.05 9.81 -10.06
CA ARG A 89 15.86 9.43 -8.65
C ARG A 89 14.56 9.98 -8.03
N THR A 90 14.16 11.22 -8.35
CA THR A 90 12.84 11.74 -7.90
C THR A 90 11.68 10.91 -8.44
N VAL A 91 11.75 10.51 -9.72
CA VAL A 91 10.72 9.72 -10.37
C VAL A 91 10.69 8.30 -9.80
N VAL A 92 11.86 7.69 -9.56
CA VAL A 92 11.98 6.38 -8.89
C VAL A 92 11.39 6.40 -7.48
N LEU A 93 11.61 7.48 -6.73
CA LEU A 93 11.05 7.62 -5.38
C LEU A 93 9.51 7.62 -5.41
N ALA A 94 8.91 8.41 -6.31
CA ALA A 94 7.46 8.45 -6.50
C ALA A 94 6.91 7.10 -7.01
N ALA A 95 7.58 6.48 -7.99
CA ALA A 95 7.23 5.18 -8.53
C ALA A 95 7.29 4.08 -7.46
N GLY A 96 8.30 4.11 -6.59
CA GLY A 96 8.44 3.21 -5.45
C GLY A 96 7.28 3.34 -4.46
N GLY A 97 6.84 4.56 -4.18
CA GLY A 97 5.66 4.82 -3.34
C GLY A 97 4.40 4.20 -3.93
N LEU A 98 4.14 4.42 -5.22
CA LEU A 98 3.00 3.84 -5.93
C LEU A 98 3.06 2.30 -5.99
N LEU A 99 4.25 1.74 -6.22
CA LEU A 99 4.46 0.29 -6.20
C LEU A 99 4.08 -0.29 -4.84
N GLY A 100 4.61 0.30 -3.76
CA GLY A 100 4.32 -0.11 -2.40
C GLY A 100 2.84 -0.08 -2.06
N LEU A 101 2.17 1.03 -2.39
CA LEU A 101 0.73 1.19 -2.23
C LEU A 101 -0.08 0.19 -3.05
N GLY A 102 0.30 -0.01 -4.30
CA GLY A 102 -0.37 -0.91 -5.22
C GLY A 102 -0.32 -2.34 -4.68
N VAL A 103 0.85 -2.79 -4.25
CA VAL A 103 1.06 -4.10 -3.63
C VAL A 103 0.25 -4.23 -2.34
N LEU A 104 0.30 -3.24 -1.43
CA LEU A 104 -0.48 -3.26 -0.20
C LEU A 104 -1.99 -3.32 -0.44
N SER A 105 -2.49 -2.51 -1.38
CA SER A 105 -3.90 -2.50 -1.77
C SER A 105 -4.33 -3.83 -2.37
N MET A 106 -3.46 -4.48 -3.17
CA MET A 106 -3.70 -5.81 -3.72
C MET A 106 -3.89 -6.85 -2.61
N PHE A 107 -2.93 -6.95 -1.68
CA PHE A 107 -3.02 -7.92 -0.58
C PHE A 107 -4.16 -7.62 0.39
N GLY A 108 -4.45 -6.35 0.65
CA GLY A 108 -5.63 -5.95 1.41
C GLY A 108 -6.93 -6.36 0.74
N GLY A 109 -7.08 -6.12 -0.58
CA GLY A 109 -8.24 -6.57 -1.35
C GLY A 109 -8.42 -8.09 -1.33
N LEU A 110 -7.32 -8.84 -1.46
CA LEU A 110 -7.32 -10.30 -1.33
C LEU A 110 -7.73 -10.77 0.08
N CYS A 111 -7.28 -10.08 1.13
CA CYS A 111 -7.64 -10.41 2.50
C CYS A 111 -9.15 -10.22 2.74
N TRP A 112 -9.71 -9.11 2.25
CA TRP A 112 -11.16 -8.86 2.29
C TRP A 112 -11.97 -9.87 1.50
N LEU A 113 -11.42 -10.31 0.37
CA LEU A 113 -12.05 -11.33 -0.45
C LEU A 113 -12.09 -12.69 0.25
N ILE A 114 -10.97 -13.11 0.82
CA ILE A 114 -10.87 -14.42 1.50
C ILE A 114 -11.74 -14.45 2.75
N ASP A 115 -11.84 -13.34 3.50
CA ASP A 115 -12.76 -13.21 4.64
C ASP A 115 -14.24 -13.44 4.22
N GLN A 116 -14.61 -13.08 2.99
CA GLN A 116 -15.97 -13.29 2.47
C GLN A 116 -16.24 -14.72 2.03
N TYR A 117 -15.27 -15.39 1.40
CA TYR A 117 -15.48 -16.74 0.88
C TYR A 117 -15.24 -17.83 1.92
N ASP A 118 -14.35 -17.59 2.90
CA ASP A 118 -13.90 -18.61 3.83
C ASP A 118 -14.41 -18.34 5.26
N HIS A 119 -15.72 -18.44 5.44
CA HIS A 119 -16.37 -18.24 6.74
C HIS A 119 -16.01 -19.34 7.77
N GLU A 120 -15.56 -20.52 7.32
CA GLU A 120 -15.23 -21.65 8.20
C GLU A 120 -13.74 -21.77 8.52
N SER A 121 -12.83 -21.44 7.59
CA SER A 121 -11.39 -21.57 7.80
C SER A 121 -10.74 -20.25 8.24
N ARG A 122 -10.64 -20.08 9.58
CA ARG A 122 -9.84 -19.01 10.21
C ARG A 122 -8.34 -19.08 9.84
N ARG A 123 -7.89 -20.16 9.19
CA ARG A 123 -6.48 -20.34 8.80
C ARG A 123 -6.15 -19.51 7.57
N ALA A 124 -6.99 -19.49 6.54
CA ALA A 124 -6.73 -18.74 5.31
C ALA A 124 -6.62 -17.24 5.59
N THR A 125 -7.55 -16.67 6.35
CA THR A 125 -7.52 -15.26 6.76
C THR A 125 -6.27 -14.92 7.58
N ARG A 126 -5.79 -15.84 8.44
CA ARG A 126 -4.57 -15.60 9.23
C ARG A 126 -3.32 -15.56 8.34
N VAL A 127 -3.25 -16.47 7.37
CA VAL A 127 -2.13 -16.53 6.42
C VAL A 127 -2.09 -15.27 5.54
N THR A 128 -3.26 -14.80 5.08
CA THR A 128 -3.33 -13.61 4.21
C THR A 128 -3.05 -12.33 4.97
N LEU A 129 -3.52 -12.22 6.22
CA LEU A 129 -3.13 -11.13 7.12
C LEU A 129 -1.62 -11.11 7.33
N PHE A 130 -1.03 -12.25 7.70
CA PHE A 130 0.42 -12.36 7.87
C PHE A 130 1.18 -11.96 6.61
N ALA A 131 0.77 -12.46 5.44
CA ALA A 131 1.35 -12.09 4.16
C ALA A 131 1.26 -10.57 3.92
N THR A 132 0.12 -9.95 4.25
CA THR A 132 -0.08 -8.49 4.12
C THR A 132 0.88 -7.71 5.01
N TYR A 133 1.03 -8.10 6.28
CA TYR A 133 1.99 -7.47 7.21
C TYR A 133 3.43 -7.65 6.74
N PHE A 134 3.78 -8.86 6.30
CA PHE A 134 5.14 -9.17 5.84
C PHE A 134 5.50 -8.38 4.59
N VAL A 135 4.59 -8.31 3.62
CA VAL A 135 4.75 -7.51 2.41
C VAL A 135 4.83 -6.02 2.76
N GLY A 136 4.01 -5.53 3.69
CA GLY A 136 4.09 -4.16 4.15
C GLY A 136 5.42 -3.79 4.80
N PHE A 137 6.00 -4.71 5.57
CA PHE A 137 7.36 -4.55 6.10
C PHE A 137 8.40 -4.46 4.97
N ILE A 138 8.34 -5.35 3.97
CA ILE A 138 9.24 -5.31 2.80
C ILE A 138 9.12 -3.98 2.05
N VAL A 139 7.89 -3.50 1.82
CA VAL A 139 7.63 -2.23 1.14
C VAL A 139 8.25 -1.06 1.89
N ILE A 140 8.08 -1.01 3.21
CA ILE A 140 8.62 0.07 4.05
C ILE A 140 10.14 0.03 4.10
N PHE A 141 10.73 -1.16 4.17
CA PHE A 141 12.17 -1.35 4.07
C PHE A 141 12.71 -0.88 2.71
N TYR A 142 12.05 -1.26 1.62
CA TYR A 142 12.39 -0.84 0.26
C TYR A 142 12.32 0.69 0.09
N LEU A 143 11.23 1.31 0.57
CA LEU A 143 11.08 2.77 0.54
C LEU A 143 12.15 3.45 1.38
N SER A 144 12.48 2.92 2.55
CA SER A 144 13.52 3.48 3.42
C SER A 144 14.89 3.44 2.76
N ALA A 145 15.25 2.34 2.09
CA ALA A 145 16.48 2.25 1.31
C ALA A 145 16.50 3.25 0.14
N THR A 146 15.38 3.39 -0.57
CA THR A 146 15.24 4.33 -1.70
C THR A 146 15.40 5.78 -1.24
N VAL A 147 14.82 6.12 -0.09
CA VAL A 147 14.89 7.45 0.50
C VAL A 147 16.28 7.79 0.97
N ARG A 148 16.98 6.89 1.67
CA ARG A 148 18.36 7.13 2.12
C ARG A 148 19.23 7.51 0.94
N GLY A 149 19.20 6.71 -0.13
CA GLY A 149 19.91 7.02 -1.37
C GLY A 149 19.52 8.39 -1.93
N TYR A 150 18.22 8.66 -2.06
CA TYR A 150 17.72 9.95 -2.56
C TYR A 150 18.18 11.14 -1.71
N VAL A 151 18.12 11.04 -0.38
CA VAL A 151 18.50 12.09 0.56
C VAL A 151 19.99 12.37 0.51
N ASP A 152 20.82 11.33 0.45
CA ASP A 152 22.28 11.44 0.43
C ASP A 152 22.74 12.07 -0.89
N ASP A 153 22.21 11.56 -2.01
CA ASP A 153 22.58 11.98 -3.35
C ASP A 153 22.09 13.39 -3.70
N VAL A 154 20.77 13.61 -3.62
CA VAL A 154 20.15 14.88 -3.98
C VAL A 154 20.37 15.91 -2.88
N GLY A 155 20.61 15.46 -1.64
CA GLY A 155 21.02 16.33 -0.55
C GLY A 155 22.41 16.92 -0.72
N ALA A 156 23.38 16.14 -1.20
CA ALA A 156 24.71 16.67 -1.50
C ALA A 156 24.65 17.79 -2.56
N GLU A 157 23.81 17.63 -3.58
CA GLU A 157 23.62 18.64 -4.63
C GLU A 157 22.90 19.91 -4.11
N LEU A 158 21.96 19.74 -3.16
CA LEU A 158 21.25 20.84 -2.52
C LEU A 158 21.93 21.36 -1.23
N ALA A 159 23.12 20.88 -0.87
CA ALA A 159 23.76 21.17 0.42
C ALA A 159 23.93 22.67 0.69
N ARG A 160 24.13 23.50 -0.35
CA ARG A 160 24.23 24.96 -0.19
C ARG A 160 22.92 25.67 0.16
N ARG A 161 21.77 25.01 -0.02
CA ARG A 161 20.43 25.62 0.14
C ARG A 161 19.56 24.89 1.16
N ARG A 162 19.96 23.70 1.61
CA ARG A 162 19.21 22.89 2.56
C ARG A 162 19.77 23.07 3.97
N PRO A 163 18.93 23.08 5.02
CA PRO A 163 19.42 22.98 6.38
C PRO A 163 20.11 21.63 6.66
N ASP A 164 21.29 21.67 7.27
CA ASP A 164 22.16 20.51 7.54
C ASP A 164 21.49 19.43 8.43
N TRP A 165 20.49 19.80 9.22
CA TRP A 165 19.80 18.87 10.12
C TRP A 165 18.82 17.92 9.40
N LEU A 166 18.33 18.29 8.21
CA LEU A 166 17.29 17.53 7.50
C LEU A 166 17.68 16.08 7.18
N PRO A 167 18.84 15.79 6.55
CA PRO A 167 19.23 14.41 6.26
C PRO A 167 19.38 13.58 7.54
N THR A 168 19.90 14.18 8.62
CA THR A 168 20.04 13.52 9.92
C THR A 168 18.68 13.14 10.50
N VAL A 169 17.70 14.06 10.47
CA VAL A 169 16.34 13.78 10.96
C VAL A 169 15.66 12.68 10.15
N ILE A 170 15.77 12.71 8.83
CA ILE A 170 15.14 11.70 7.97
C ILE A 170 15.80 10.32 8.17
N ASN A 171 17.12 10.25 8.02
CA ASN A 171 17.85 8.98 7.99
C ASN A 171 17.95 8.31 9.37
N HIS A 172 18.12 9.08 10.45
CA HIS A 172 18.37 8.53 11.79
C HIS A 172 17.13 8.46 12.69
N TYR A 173 16.11 9.29 12.46
CA TYR A 173 14.93 9.32 13.32
C TYR A 173 13.69 8.81 12.60
N TYR A 174 13.35 9.42 11.45
CA TYR A 174 12.07 9.13 10.80
C TYR A 174 12.01 7.69 10.24
N LEU A 175 13.02 7.28 9.47
CA LEU A 175 13.04 5.95 8.86
C LEU A 175 13.12 4.81 9.89
N PRO A 176 14.01 4.85 10.91
CA PRO A 176 14.08 3.77 11.90
C PRO A 176 12.82 3.68 12.78
N VAL A 177 12.17 4.81 13.07
CA VAL A 177 10.88 4.80 13.80
C VAL A 177 9.81 4.10 12.95
N LEU A 178 9.75 4.37 11.65
CA LEU A 178 8.79 3.74 10.76
C LEU A 178 9.06 2.23 10.56
N GLU A 179 10.32 1.85 10.35
CA GLU A 179 10.76 0.45 10.33
C GLU A 179 10.44 -0.26 11.65
N GLY A 180 10.65 0.41 12.79
CA GLY A 180 10.35 -0.10 14.13
C GLY A 180 8.85 -0.32 14.36
N ILE A 181 8.00 0.65 13.97
CA ILE A 181 6.54 0.52 14.07
C ILE A 181 6.05 -0.65 13.22
N THR A 182 6.53 -0.78 11.99
CA THR A 182 6.08 -1.83 11.07
C THR A 182 6.58 -3.21 11.49
N LEU A 183 7.82 -3.33 11.98
CA LEU A 183 8.34 -4.55 12.59
C LEU A 183 7.55 -4.93 13.84
N LEU A 184 7.20 -3.97 14.69
CA LEU A 184 6.38 -4.21 15.88
C LEU A 184 4.99 -4.75 15.49
N LEU A 185 4.36 -4.18 14.46
CA LEU A 185 3.08 -4.66 13.95
C LEU A 185 3.19 -6.08 13.36
N LEU A 186 4.28 -6.36 12.63
CA LEU A 186 4.56 -7.69 12.10
C LEU A 186 4.75 -8.72 13.24
N LEU A 187 5.60 -8.42 14.23
CA LEU A 187 5.83 -9.27 15.39
C LEU A 187 4.55 -9.51 16.19
N ARG A 188 3.71 -8.49 16.32
CA ARG A 188 2.41 -8.62 16.98
C ARG A 188 1.47 -9.54 16.21
N SER A 189 1.48 -9.49 14.87
CA SER A 189 0.70 -10.42 14.05
C SER A 189 1.17 -11.87 14.22
N LEU A 190 2.49 -12.09 14.32
CA LEU A 190 3.11 -13.39 14.61
C LEU A 190 2.77 -13.92 16.00
N ALA A 191 2.79 -13.05 17.02
CA ALA A 191 2.47 -13.41 18.40
C ALA A 191 0.98 -13.76 18.61
N GLY A 192 0.15 -13.66 17.57
CA GLY A 192 -1.29 -13.94 17.67
C GLY A 192 -2.04 -12.95 18.56
N GLN A 193 -1.41 -11.85 18.99
CA GLN A 193 -1.99 -10.80 19.82
C GLN A 193 -2.84 -9.84 18.99
N TYR A 194 -3.83 -10.40 18.29
CA TYR A 194 -4.89 -9.64 17.67
C TYR A 194 -5.73 -9.03 18.79
N VAL A 195 -5.47 -7.76 19.10
CA VAL A 195 -6.37 -7.02 19.98
C VAL A 195 -7.71 -6.92 19.27
N ARG A 196 -8.72 -7.55 19.87
CA ARG A 196 -10.11 -7.38 19.48
C ARG A 196 -10.43 -5.89 19.57
N ARG A 197 -10.43 -5.20 18.42
CA ARG A 197 -10.99 -3.85 18.35
C ARG A 197 -12.46 -3.97 18.03
N PRO A 198 -13.35 -3.29 18.78
CA PRO A 198 -14.74 -3.15 18.39
C PRO A 198 -14.78 -2.41 17.06
N ARG A 199 -15.38 -3.05 16.05
CA ARG A 199 -15.49 -2.56 14.68
C ARG A 199 -16.50 -1.43 14.64
N THR A 200 -16.07 -0.24 14.24
CA THR A 200 -16.96 0.90 13.97
C THR A 200 -17.13 1.03 12.45
N GLU A 201 -18.34 0.90 11.92
CA GLU A 201 -18.66 1.03 10.48
C GLU A 201 -18.02 2.26 9.81
N THR A 202 -17.90 3.36 10.55
CA THR A 202 -17.31 4.63 10.07
C THR A 202 -15.81 4.56 9.76
N SER A 203 -15.08 3.55 10.26
CA SER A 203 -13.63 3.42 9.99
C SER A 203 -13.32 2.86 8.61
N GLU A 204 -14.26 2.17 7.96
CA GLU A 204 -13.99 1.48 6.67
C GLU A 204 -14.04 2.45 5.49
N ILE A 205 -15.09 3.27 5.42
CA ILE A 205 -15.25 4.29 4.37
C ILE A 205 -14.13 5.33 4.46
N THR A 206 -13.77 5.75 5.67
CA THR A 206 -12.70 6.73 5.87
C THR A 206 -11.36 6.20 5.38
N VAL A 207 -11.02 4.94 5.64
CA VAL A 207 -9.76 4.34 5.16
C VAL A 207 -9.72 4.24 3.63
N LEU A 208 -10.83 3.82 3.01
CA LEU A 208 -10.94 3.74 1.55
C LEU A 208 -10.78 5.11 0.89
N VAL A 209 -11.49 6.12 1.41
CA VAL A 209 -11.42 7.51 0.90
C VAL A 209 -10.00 8.06 1.08
N THR A 210 -9.36 7.81 2.23
CA THR A 210 -7.98 8.27 2.47
C THR A 210 -7.00 7.63 1.48
N ALA A 211 -7.14 6.33 1.20
CA ALA A 211 -6.31 5.63 0.23
C ALA A 211 -6.49 6.18 -1.20
N TYR A 212 -7.73 6.47 -1.62
CA TYR A 212 -8.02 7.02 -2.94
C TYR A 212 -7.56 8.46 -3.13
N VAL A 213 -7.86 9.33 -2.17
CA VAL A 213 -7.35 10.71 -2.14
C VAL A 213 -5.83 10.69 -2.19
N TYR A 214 -5.21 9.72 -1.53
CA TYR A 214 -3.77 9.57 -1.53
C TYR A 214 -3.22 9.10 -2.89
N ILE A 215 -3.77 8.04 -3.49
CA ILE A 215 -3.39 7.59 -4.84
C ILE A 215 -3.50 8.76 -5.81
N ALA A 216 -4.61 9.50 -5.79
CA ALA A 216 -4.81 10.70 -6.60
C ALA A 216 -3.75 11.78 -6.32
N GLY A 217 -3.42 12.02 -5.05
CA GLY A 217 -2.38 12.97 -4.64
C GLY A 217 -0.98 12.61 -5.16
N VAL A 218 -0.56 11.35 -5.04
CA VAL A 218 0.73 10.87 -5.58
C VAL A 218 0.73 10.92 -7.09
N MET A 219 -0.38 10.57 -7.72
CA MET A 219 -0.56 10.64 -9.17
C MET A 219 -0.39 12.07 -9.67
N ILE A 220 -1.07 13.04 -9.06
CA ILE A 220 -0.94 14.46 -9.40
C ILE A 220 0.48 14.93 -9.13
N ALA A 221 1.08 14.57 -7.98
CA ALA A 221 2.46 14.92 -7.66
C ALA A 221 3.46 14.35 -8.69
N GLY A 222 3.29 13.10 -9.11
CA GLY A 222 4.10 12.43 -10.12
C GLY A 222 3.93 13.03 -11.51
N VAL A 223 2.72 13.45 -11.89
CA VAL A 223 2.48 14.14 -13.16
C VAL A 223 3.10 15.54 -13.13
N VAL A 224 2.90 16.30 -12.04
CA VAL A 224 3.51 17.63 -11.86
C VAL A 224 5.03 17.53 -11.86
N ALA A 225 5.59 16.50 -11.21
CA ALA A 225 6.99 16.16 -11.23
C ALA A 225 7.52 15.99 -12.66
N VAL A 226 6.88 15.12 -13.44
CA VAL A 226 7.28 14.83 -14.82
C VAL A 226 7.13 16.07 -15.70
N GLN A 227 6.03 16.82 -15.58
CA GLN A 227 5.82 18.02 -16.40
C GLN A 227 6.78 19.15 -16.04
N ALA A 228 6.96 19.45 -14.76
CA ALA A 228 7.87 20.50 -14.31
C ALA A 228 9.32 20.24 -14.73
N THR A 229 9.71 18.97 -14.84
CA THR A 229 11.07 18.56 -15.20
C THR A 229 11.27 18.33 -16.70
N GLN A 230 10.21 18.05 -17.48
CA GLN A 230 10.31 17.97 -18.94
C GLN A 230 10.33 19.33 -19.64
N LEU A 231 9.58 20.31 -19.12
CA LEU A 231 9.42 21.60 -19.78
C LEU A 231 10.66 22.50 -19.73
N ASP A 232 11.54 22.32 -18.74
CA ASP A 232 12.77 23.09 -18.62
C ASP A 232 13.85 22.26 -17.90
N PRO A 233 14.69 21.50 -18.64
CA PRO A 233 15.73 20.68 -18.05
C PRO A 233 16.82 21.50 -17.33
N ALA A 234 16.86 22.82 -17.53
CA ALA A 234 17.79 23.72 -16.85
C ALA A 234 17.26 24.23 -15.50
N ARG A 235 15.96 24.04 -15.19
CA ARG A 235 15.43 24.49 -13.89
C ARG A 235 15.90 23.59 -12.76
N PRO A 236 16.62 24.15 -11.76
CA PRO A 236 17.06 23.37 -10.61
C PRO A 236 15.86 22.93 -9.78
N ILE A 237 15.95 21.72 -9.22
CA ILE A 237 14.97 21.20 -8.27
C ILE A 237 14.89 22.16 -7.07
N THR A 238 13.69 22.70 -6.81
CA THR A 238 13.50 23.60 -5.67
C THR A 238 13.48 22.81 -4.36
N PRO A 239 13.96 23.40 -3.24
CA PRO A 239 13.92 22.74 -1.94
C PRO A 239 12.51 22.30 -1.55
N GLY A 240 11.50 23.14 -1.83
CA GLY A 240 10.09 22.81 -1.54
C GLY A 240 9.61 21.57 -2.28
N TYR A 241 9.98 21.41 -3.55
CA TYR A 241 9.66 20.19 -4.30
C TYR A 241 10.38 18.97 -3.74
N PHE A 242 11.66 19.08 -3.36
CA PHE A 242 12.40 18.00 -2.70
C PHE A 242 11.67 17.54 -1.42
N THR A 243 11.29 18.47 -0.54
CA THR A 243 10.60 18.14 0.71
C THR A 243 9.23 17.54 0.45
N PHE A 244 8.48 18.10 -0.50
CA PHE A 244 7.17 17.60 -0.89
C PHE A 244 7.24 16.17 -1.45
N ALA A 245 8.15 15.90 -2.39
CA ALA A 245 8.34 14.59 -2.98
C ALA A 245 8.76 13.54 -1.94
N THR A 246 9.64 13.93 -1.00
CA THR A 246 10.08 13.04 0.10
C THR A 246 8.94 12.74 1.05
N LEU A 247 8.20 13.76 1.51
CA LEU A 247 7.10 13.58 2.44
C LEU A 247 5.95 12.79 1.83
N THR A 248 5.60 13.05 0.57
CA THR A 248 4.50 12.34 -0.12
C THR A 248 4.86 10.90 -0.48
N SER A 249 6.13 10.61 -0.77
CA SER A 249 6.56 9.25 -1.13
C SER A 249 6.80 8.33 0.07
N ILE A 250 7.05 8.86 1.27
CA ILE A 250 7.28 8.04 2.49
C ILE A 250 6.14 8.15 3.47
N GLY A 251 5.76 9.39 3.79
CA GLY A 251 4.80 9.64 4.85
C GLY A 251 3.45 9.07 4.51
N ALA A 252 3.14 9.02 3.23
CA ALA A 252 1.81 8.66 2.83
C ALA A 252 1.62 7.19 2.42
N PRO A 253 2.61 6.40 1.92
CA PRO A 253 2.48 4.95 1.95
C PRO A 253 2.55 4.41 3.38
N ALA A 254 3.32 5.06 4.27
CA ALA A 254 3.32 4.76 5.70
C ALA A 254 1.94 4.99 6.33
N LEU A 255 1.33 6.15 6.08
CA LEU A 255 -0.01 6.46 6.60
C LEU A 255 -1.06 5.52 6.01
N ALA A 256 -1.02 5.27 4.71
CA ALA A 256 -1.91 4.33 4.04
C ALA A 256 -1.75 2.92 4.61
N LEU A 257 -0.53 2.46 4.83
CA LEU A 257 -0.24 1.18 5.48
C LEU A 257 -0.82 1.14 6.89
N VAL A 258 -0.56 2.15 7.72
CA VAL A 258 -1.14 2.21 9.07
C VAL A 258 -2.67 2.17 9.00
N MET A 259 -3.29 2.99 8.16
CA MET A 259 -4.74 3.03 8.02
C MET A 259 -5.31 1.71 7.51
N GLN A 260 -4.67 1.09 6.52
CA GLN A 260 -5.09 -0.18 5.96
C GLN A 260 -4.95 -1.31 6.99
N LEU A 261 -3.85 -1.32 7.76
CA LEU A 261 -3.65 -2.28 8.85
C LEU A 261 -4.67 -2.09 9.98
N LEU A 262 -5.11 -0.86 10.22
CA LEU A 262 -6.17 -0.55 11.17
C LEU A 262 -7.56 -0.96 10.66
N ALA A 263 -7.75 -1.06 9.35
CA ALA A 263 -9.01 -1.42 8.71
C ALA A 263 -9.19 -2.93 8.48
N LEU A 264 -8.14 -3.74 8.64
CA LEU A 264 -8.22 -5.18 8.38
C LEU A 264 -9.19 -5.86 9.38
N PRO A 265 -10.03 -6.81 8.90
CA PRO A 265 -11.00 -7.48 9.73
C PRO A 265 -10.31 -8.32 10.82
N THR A 266 -10.42 -7.89 12.08
CA THR A 266 -10.07 -8.73 13.23
C THR A 266 -11.25 -9.65 13.51
N GLY A 267 -11.07 -10.95 13.26
CA GLY A 267 -12.15 -11.95 13.17
C GLY A 267 -13.27 -11.84 14.20
N ARG A 268 -14.52 -12.06 13.74
CA ARG A 268 -15.72 -12.09 14.58
C ARG A 268 -15.57 -13.13 15.70
N SER A 269 -15.71 -12.69 16.95
CA SER A 269 -16.21 -13.59 17.99
C SER A 269 -17.65 -13.89 17.63
N VAL A 270 -17.93 -15.11 17.18
CA VAL A 270 -19.31 -15.61 17.15
C VAL A 270 -19.82 -15.44 18.57
N SER A 271 -20.68 -14.45 18.78
CA SER A 271 -21.56 -14.45 19.92
C SER A 271 -22.39 -15.69 19.72
N VAL A 272 -21.99 -16.78 20.38
CA VAL A 272 -22.86 -17.93 20.56
C VAL A 272 -24.02 -17.33 21.32
N ALA A 273 -25.07 -16.94 20.59
CA ALA A 273 -26.33 -16.60 21.19
C ALA A 273 -26.62 -17.78 22.12
N PRO A 274 -26.83 -17.53 23.43
CA PRO A 274 -27.16 -18.62 24.33
C PRO A 274 -28.31 -19.34 23.66
N GLN A 275 -28.05 -20.58 23.25
CA GLN A 275 -29.05 -21.47 22.70
C GLN A 275 -30.17 -21.40 23.72
N GLY A 276 -31.24 -20.69 23.37
CA GLY A 276 -32.38 -20.50 24.25
C GLY A 276 -32.84 -21.89 24.57
N GLY A 277 -32.56 -22.32 25.80
CA GLY A 277 -32.86 -23.65 26.25
C GLY A 277 -34.33 -23.91 25.98
N ASP A 278 -34.58 -25.05 25.34
CA ASP A 278 -35.79 -25.84 25.40
C ASP A 278 -36.77 -25.38 26.50
N ALA A 279 -37.64 -24.44 26.15
CA ALA A 279 -38.79 -24.08 26.95
C ALA A 279 -40.03 -24.48 26.15
N GLY A 280 -40.45 -25.73 26.34
CA GLY A 280 -41.84 -26.13 26.12
C GLY A 280 -42.12 -26.89 24.82
N GLN A 281 -41.72 -28.16 24.76
CA GLN A 281 -42.41 -29.13 23.92
C GLN A 281 -43.50 -29.82 24.77
N PRO A 282 -44.79 -29.48 24.60
CA PRO A 282 -45.87 -30.14 25.34
C PRO A 282 -46.04 -31.57 24.83
N ARG A 283 -45.96 -32.54 25.76
CA ARG A 283 -46.24 -33.96 25.50
C ARG A 283 -47.70 -34.14 25.04
N PRO A 284 -47.98 -34.98 24.03
CA PRO A 284 -49.35 -35.37 23.71
C PRO A 284 -49.91 -36.27 24.83
N ALA A 285 -51.06 -35.89 25.38
CA ALA A 285 -51.80 -36.70 26.33
C ALA A 285 -52.32 -37.97 25.63
N ARG A 286 -52.14 -39.11 26.30
CA ARG A 286 -52.82 -40.37 25.99
C ARG A 286 -54.13 -40.45 26.77
#